data_AF-A0A2I0HK07-F1
#
_entry.id   AF-A0A2I0HK07-F1
#
_cell.length_a   1.000
_cell.length_b   1.000
_cell.length_c   1.000
_cell.angle_alpha   90.00
_cell.angle_beta   90.00
_cell.angle_gamma   90.00
#
_symmetry.space_group_name_H-M   'P 1'
#
loop_
_entity.id
_entity.type
_entity.pdbx_description
1 polymer ?
#
loop_
_entity_poly.entity_id
_entity_poly.type
_entity_poly.pdbx_seq_one_letter_code
_entity_poly.pdbx_strand_id
1 'polypeptide(L)'
;MGLGPGGYLTMRLGPGGDLTMGLDPTEDQRLGLSPVGDLTVGLGPTEYQRLGLGPVGELTMRLGLTEDQSLGLGPVGDLTMGLDPTEDQRLGLGPVGELTMALGPSEDQKLGLGPLGDLTIRLGHTVDQRLGLGPVGDLTMGLGPTEDQ
;
A
#
# COMPACT_ATOMS: atom_id res chain seq x y z
N MET A 1 8.79 -9.61 -19.03
CA MET A 1 9.29 -10.86 -18.40
C MET A 1 8.23 -11.26 -17.40
N GLY A 2 7.35 -12.21 -17.73
CA GLY A 2 6.38 -12.77 -16.78
C GLY A 2 6.97 -14.06 -16.20
N LEU A 3 7.11 -14.13 -14.88
CA LEU A 3 7.49 -15.35 -14.18
C LEU A 3 6.19 -16.10 -13.87
N GLY A 4 6.14 -17.39 -14.23
CA GLY A 4 4.92 -18.20 -14.16
C GLY A 4 4.37 -18.39 -12.73
N PRO A 5 3.13 -18.90 -12.62
CA PRO A 5 2.45 -19.06 -11.33
C PRO A 5 3.10 -20.20 -10.54
N GLY A 6 3.54 -19.89 -9.31
CA GLY A 6 4.13 -20.84 -8.37
C GLY A 6 5.58 -20.49 -8.03
N GLY A 7 5.77 -19.50 -7.15
CA GLY A 7 7.08 -19.24 -6.57
C GLY A 7 7.20 -17.92 -5.81
N TYR A 8 7.91 -17.98 -4.69
CA TYR A 8 8.33 -16.84 -3.88
C TYR A 8 9.11 -15.83 -4.74
N LEU A 9 8.58 -14.61 -4.82
CA LEU A 9 9.18 -13.49 -5.54
C LEU A 9 9.84 -12.55 -4.53
N THR A 10 11.16 -12.41 -4.59
CA THR A 10 11.90 -11.43 -3.79
C THR A 10 12.71 -10.52 -4.70
N MET A 11 12.53 -9.21 -4.55
CA MET A 11 13.28 -8.23 -5.33
C MET A 11 13.76 -7.09 -4.43
N ARG A 12 15.03 -6.71 -4.59
CA ARG A 12 15.60 -5.51 -3.98
C ARG A 12 16.25 -4.64 -5.04
N LEU A 13 15.83 -3.38 -5.13
CA LEU A 13 16.39 -2.42 -6.08
C LEU A 13 17.12 -1.29 -5.36
N GLY A 14 18.24 -0.87 -5.96
CA GLY A 14 19.02 0.27 -5.53
C GLY A 14 18.35 1.60 -5.89
N PRO A 15 18.97 2.74 -5.53
CA PRO A 15 18.41 4.04 -5.84
C PRO A 15 18.33 4.26 -7.36
N GLY A 16 17.21 4.83 -7.82
CA GLY A 16 16.92 5.07 -9.23
C GLY A 16 16.05 6.32 -9.39
N GLY A 17 15.97 6.85 -10.61
CA GLY A 17 15.06 7.94 -10.96
C GLY A 17 13.62 7.43 -10.97
N ASP A 18 13.11 7.09 -12.16
CA ASP A 18 11.73 6.65 -12.32
C ASP A 18 11.67 5.13 -12.51
N LEU A 19 10.76 4.46 -11.78
CA LEU A 19 10.59 3.02 -11.85
C LEU A 19 9.12 2.66 -12.05
N THR A 20 8.84 1.82 -13.04
CA THR A 20 7.51 1.21 -13.24
C THR A 20 7.62 -0.30 -13.23
N MET A 21 6.77 -0.97 -12.44
CA MET A 21 6.77 -2.42 -12.30
C MET A 21 5.35 -2.99 -12.27
N GLY A 22 5.16 -4.13 -12.94
CA GLY A 22 3.97 -4.97 -12.83
C GLY A 22 4.39 -6.39 -12.46
N LEU A 23 3.82 -6.95 -11.39
CA LEU A 23 4.03 -8.36 -11.02
C LEU A 23 2.76 -9.18 -11.23
N ASP A 24 2.92 -10.35 -11.84
CA ASP A 24 1.87 -11.34 -12.04
C ASP A 24 1.48 -12.02 -10.70
N PRO A 25 0.32 -12.70 -10.63
CA PRO A 25 -0.12 -13.39 -9.43
C PRO A 25 0.89 -14.44 -8.94
N THR A 26 1.10 -14.53 -7.64
CA THR A 26 1.95 -15.58 -7.03
C THR A 26 1.55 -15.87 -5.59
N GLU A 27 2.12 -16.88 -4.95
CA GLU A 27 1.83 -17.21 -3.54
C GLU A 27 2.48 -16.19 -2.58
N ASP A 28 3.77 -15.89 -2.78
CA ASP A 28 4.58 -15.05 -1.89
C ASP A 28 5.27 -13.92 -2.67
N GLN A 29 5.05 -12.65 -2.30
CA GLN A 29 5.75 -11.49 -2.85
C GLN A 29 6.45 -10.66 -1.77
N ARG A 30 7.72 -10.35 -2.00
CA ARG A 30 8.55 -9.49 -1.16
C ARG A 30 9.31 -8.48 -2.00
N LEU A 31 9.06 -7.20 -1.77
CA LEU A 31 9.70 -6.13 -2.51
C LEU A 31 10.34 -5.12 -1.55
N GLY A 32 11.60 -4.76 -1.81
CA GLY A 32 12.38 -3.81 -1.02
C GLY A 32 13.07 -2.78 -1.91
N LEU A 33 12.65 -1.51 -1.85
CA LEU A 33 13.25 -0.46 -2.70
C LEU A 33 14.02 0.57 -1.88
N SER A 34 15.16 0.99 -2.42
CA SER A 34 15.96 2.12 -1.90
C SER A 34 15.32 3.45 -2.35
N PRO A 35 15.91 4.64 -2.06
CA PRO A 35 15.28 5.89 -2.46
C PRO A 35 15.03 5.99 -3.97
N VAL A 36 13.81 6.34 -4.37
CA VAL A 36 13.40 6.47 -5.77
C VAL A 36 12.79 7.86 -5.96
N GLY A 37 12.96 8.44 -7.16
CA GLY A 37 12.23 9.66 -7.54
C GLY A 37 10.75 9.36 -7.67
N ASP A 38 10.38 8.74 -8.78
CA ASP A 38 8.98 8.41 -9.09
C ASP A 38 8.81 6.89 -9.21
N LEU A 39 7.79 6.34 -8.56
CA LEU A 39 7.56 4.91 -8.49
C LEU A 39 6.11 4.56 -8.80
N THR A 40 5.90 3.74 -9.83
CA THR A 40 4.60 3.15 -10.16
C THR A 40 4.66 1.63 -10.04
N VAL A 41 3.84 1.03 -9.18
CA VAL A 41 3.80 -0.43 -8.98
C VAL A 41 2.37 -0.97 -9.11
N GLY A 42 2.21 -2.02 -9.91
CA GLY A 42 1.00 -2.84 -9.97
C GLY A 42 1.29 -4.27 -9.54
N LEU A 43 0.70 -4.73 -8.45
CA LEU A 43 0.85 -6.11 -7.98
C LEU A 43 -0.45 -6.88 -8.23
N GLY A 44 -0.35 -8.04 -8.89
CA GLY A 44 -1.47 -8.97 -9.05
C GLY A 44 -1.84 -9.68 -7.74
N PRO A 45 -2.96 -10.43 -7.74
CA PRO A 45 -3.39 -11.19 -6.58
C PRO A 45 -2.31 -12.09 -5.97
N THR A 46 -2.19 -12.09 -4.64
CA THR A 46 -1.13 -12.83 -3.93
C THR A 46 -1.66 -13.38 -2.60
N GLU A 47 -1.17 -14.51 -2.08
CA GLU A 47 -1.55 -14.93 -0.72
C GLU A 47 -0.84 -14.04 0.32
N TYR A 48 0.48 -13.93 0.22
CA TYR A 48 1.31 -13.13 1.14
C TYR A 48 2.10 -12.04 0.42
N GLN A 49 1.86 -10.79 0.78
CA GLN A 49 2.56 -9.65 0.20
C GLN A 49 3.27 -8.81 1.26
N ARG A 50 4.57 -8.57 1.06
CA ARG A 50 5.36 -7.67 1.91
C ARG A 50 6.13 -6.64 1.10
N LEU A 51 5.92 -5.37 1.41
CA LEU A 51 6.60 -4.25 0.76
C LEU A 51 7.34 -3.39 1.78
N GLY A 52 8.60 -3.07 1.48
CA GLY A 52 9.40 -2.11 2.24
C GLY A 52 9.99 -1.07 1.30
N LEU A 53 9.52 0.17 1.34
CA LEU A 53 10.05 1.26 0.52
C LEU A 53 10.82 2.26 1.36
N GLY A 54 11.97 2.69 0.86
CA GLY A 54 12.69 3.86 1.36
C GLY A 54 11.99 5.17 1.02
N PRO A 55 12.70 6.31 1.13
CA PRO A 55 12.17 7.61 0.72
C PRO A 55 11.77 7.65 -0.75
N VAL A 56 10.57 8.14 -1.07
CA VAL A 56 10.09 8.28 -2.45
C VAL A 56 9.62 9.72 -2.69
N GLY A 57 9.86 10.27 -3.88
CA GLY A 57 9.26 11.53 -4.31
C GLY A 57 7.76 11.35 -4.54
N GLU A 58 7.42 10.67 -5.63
CA GLU A 58 6.04 10.32 -6.00
C GLU A 58 5.84 8.80 -6.04
N LEU A 59 4.77 8.32 -5.41
CA LEU A 59 4.45 6.90 -5.34
C LEU A 59 3.01 6.64 -5.77
N THR A 60 2.83 5.91 -6.86
CA THR A 60 1.54 5.37 -7.29
C THR A 60 1.54 3.85 -7.19
N MET A 61 0.61 3.28 -6.42
CA MET A 61 0.49 1.82 -6.28
C MET A 61 -0.93 1.30 -6.44
N ARG A 62 -1.04 0.13 -7.07
CA ARG A 62 -2.29 -0.65 -7.10
C ARG A 62 -2.00 -2.10 -6.76
N LEU A 63 -2.61 -2.59 -5.70
CA LEU A 63 -2.41 -3.95 -5.20
C LEU A 63 -3.71 -4.73 -5.38
N GLY A 64 -3.59 -5.90 -6.00
CA GLY A 64 -4.69 -6.84 -6.17
C GLY A 64 -5.10 -7.54 -4.88
N LEU A 65 -6.13 -8.37 -4.98
CA LEU A 65 -6.65 -9.17 -3.86
C LEU A 65 -5.52 -9.93 -3.16
N THR A 66 -5.45 -9.78 -1.84
CA THR A 66 -4.41 -10.42 -1.02
C THR A 66 -5.01 -11.06 0.23
N GLU A 67 -4.49 -12.18 0.72
CA GLU A 67 -4.91 -12.69 2.04
C GLU A 67 -4.22 -11.89 3.14
N ASP A 68 -2.89 -11.84 3.11
CA ASP A 68 -2.05 -11.20 4.11
C ASP A 68 -1.15 -10.12 3.49
N GLN A 69 -1.45 -8.85 3.76
CA GLN A 69 -0.72 -7.71 3.20
C GLN A 69 0.01 -6.89 4.28
N SER A 70 1.31 -6.69 4.11
CA SER A 70 2.11 -5.83 5.00
C SER A 70 2.99 -4.85 4.22
N LEU A 71 2.73 -3.56 4.42
CA LEU A 71 3.42 -2.47 3.73
C LEU A 71 4.10 -1.55 4.75
N GLY A 72 5.37 -1.26 4.55
CA GLY A 72 6.16 -0.30 5.33
C GLY A 72 6.82 0.71 4.41
N LEU A 73 6.35 1.96 4.45
CA LEU A 73 6.87 3.03 3.60
C LEU A 73 7.63 4.05 4.45
N GLY A 74 8.78 4.49 3.92
CA GLY A 74 9.53 5.61 4.46
C GLY A 74 8.85 6.96 4.20
N PRO A 75 9.60 8.07 4.27
CA PRO A 75 9.10 9.38 3.89
C PRO A 75 8.68 9.43 2.42
N VAL A 76 7.48 9.93 2.13
CA VAL A 76 7.00 10.08 0.75
C VAL A 76 6.59 11.53 0.51
N GLY A 77 6.89 12.08 -0.67
CA GLY A 77 6.32 13.37 -1.07
C GLY A 77 4.81 13.22 -1.27
N ASP A 78 4.45 12.53 -2.35
CA ASP A 78 3.07 12.31 -2.76
C ASP A 78 2.79 10.80 -2.91
N LEU A 79 1.73 10.31 -2.27
CA LEU A 79 1.36 8.90 -2.26
C LEU A 79 -0.09 8.71 -2.73
N THR A 80 -0.25 8.00 -3.86
CA THR A 80 -1.54 7.50 -4.33
C THR A 80 -1.55 5.97 -4.27
N MET A 81 -2.51 5.39 -3.55
CA MET A 81 -2.61 3.93 -3.41
C MET A 81 -4.04 3.42 -3.50
N GLY A 82 -4.24 2.36 -4.29
CA GLY A 82 -5.48 1.59 -4.36
C GLY A 82 -5.23 0.14 -3.94
N LEU A 83 -5.97 -0.31 -2.93
CA LEU A 83 -5.94 -1.69 -2.42
C LEU A 83 -7.27 -2.37 -2.71
N ASP A 84 -7.20 -3.52 -3.38
CA ASP A 84 -8.34 -4.42 -3.57
C ASP A 84 -8.66 -5.18 -2.25
N PRO A 85 -9.77 -5.94 -2.17
CA PRO A 85 -10.15 -6.64 -0.94
C PRO A 85 -9.02 -7.49 -0.34
N THR A 86 -8.86 -7.43 0.98
CA THR A 86 -7.79 -8.13 1.69
C THR A 86 -8.29 -8.69 3.01
N GLU A 87 -7.93 -9.91 3.41
CA GLU A 87 -8.33 -10.45 4.73
C GLU A 87 -7.64 -9.68 5.86
N ASP A 88 -6.31 -9.70 5.87
CA ASP A 88 -5.44 -9.05 6.87
C ASP A 88 -4.57 -7.97 6.23
N GLN A 89 -4.79 -6.71 6.60
CA GLN A 89 -4.04 -5.57 6.06
C GLN A 89 -3.27 -4.80 7.14
N ARG A 90 -1.96 -4.63 6.93
CA ARG A 90 -1.07 -3.84 7.79
C ARG A 90 -0.30 -2.79 7.00
N LEU A 91 -0.55 -1.52 7.28
CA LEU A 91 0.15 -0.40 6.66
C LEU A 91 0.87 0.44 7.71
N GLY A 92 2.17 0.64 7.51
CA GLY A 92 2.98 1.61 8.25
C GLY A 92 3.53 2.66 7.30
N LEU A 93 3.12 3.91 7.45
CA LEU A 93 3.63 5.04 6.67
C LEU A 93 4.48 5.95 7.53
N GLY A 94 5.64 6.36 6.99
CA GLY A 94 6.42 7.46 7.51
C GLY A 94 5.76 8.83 7.27
N PRO A 95 6.52 9.92 7.35
CA PRO A 95 6.03 11.24 6.99
C PRO A 95 5.60 11.30 5.52
N VAL A 96 4.40 11.80 5.24
CA VAL A 96 3.93 12.00 3.86
C VAL A 96 3.48 13.44 3.65
N GLY A 97 3.82 14.04 2.50
CA GLY A 97 3.29 15.34 2.10
C GLY A 97 1.80 15.24 1.81
N GLU A 98 1.45 14.58 0.71
CA GLU A 98 0.07 14.32 0.30
C GLU A 98 -0.21 12.81 0.23
N LEU A 99 -1.32 12.37 0.84
CA LEU A 99 -1.71 10.98 0.90
C LEU A 99 -3.14 10.78 0.38
N THR A 100 -3.27 10.10 -0.74
CA THR A 100 -4.55 9.63 -1.30
C THR A 100 -4.61 8.11 -1.28
N MET A 101 -5.57 7.55 -0.55
CA MET A 101 -5.77 6.11 -0.43
C MET A 101 -7.21 5.68 -0.69
N ALA A 102 -7.36 4.56 -1.39
CA ALA A 102 -8.61 3.83 -1.50
C ALA A 102 -8.37 2.38 -1.07
N LEU A 103 -9.04 1.97 0.00
CA LEU A 103 -8.97 0.64 0.57
C LEU A 103 -10.25 -0.13 0.25
N GLY A 104 -10.10 -1.34 -0.25
CA GLY A 104 -11.18 -2.29 -0.40
C GLY A 104 -11.71 -2.79 0.95
N PRO A 105 -12.77 -3.63 0.94
CA PRO A 105 -13.22 -4.30 2.14
C PRO A 105 -12.16 -5.23 2.72
N SER A 106 -12.13 -5.35 4.05
CA SER A 106 -11.17 -6.18 4.76
C SER A 106 -11.75 -6.77 6.04
N GLU A 107 -11.23 -7.89 6.52
CA GLU A 107 -11.62 -8.37 7.85
C GLU A 107 -10.88 -7.57 8.92
N ASP A 108 -9.55 -7.46 8.79
CA ASP A 108 -8.66 -6.97 9.83
C ASP A 108 -7.69 -5.92 9.28
N GLN A 109 -7.96 -4.63 9.55
CA GLN A 109 -7.17 -3.52 9.02
C GLN A 109 -6.41 -2.77 10.11
N LYS A 110 -5.09 -2.67 9.97
CA LYS A 110 -4.19 -1.92 10.87
C LYS A 110 -3.39 -0.88 10.08
N LEU A 111 -3.67 0.39 10.32
CA LEU A 111 -2.99 1.53 9.69
C LEU A 111 -2.24 2.33 10.75
N GLY A 112 -0.95 2.55 10.55
CA GLY A 112 -0.11 3.45 11.35
C GLY A 112 0.50 4.50 10.45
N LEU A 113 -0.02 5.72 10.51
CA LEU A 113 0.42 6.82 9.66
C LEU A 113 1.24 7.80 10.48
N GLY A 114 2.40 8.19 9.97
CA GLY A 114 3.26 9.22 10.54
C GLY A 114 2.66 10.62 10.40
N PRO A 115 3.49 11.68 10.51
CA PRO A 115 3.06 13.04 10.21
C PRO A 115 2.64 13.18 8.74
N LEU A 116 1.50 13.80 8.51
CA LEU A 116 0.92 13.99 7.18
C LEU A 116 0.67 15.49 6.95
N GLY A 117 0.89 15.97 5.72
CA GLY A 117 0.34 17.25 5.29
C GLY A 117 -1.17 17.08 5.08
N ASP A 118 -1.53 16.50 3.95
CA ASP A 118 -2.93 16.29 3.55
C ASP A 118 -3.24 14.80 3.42
N LEU A 119 -4.36 14.37 3.99
CA LEU A 119 -4.81 12.98 4.01
C LEU A 119 -6.21 12.87 3.42
N THR A 120 -6.34 12.16 2.31
CA THR A 120 -7.60 11.67 1.75
C THR A 120 -7.61 10.14 1.79
N ILE A 121 -8.52 9.56 2.55
CA ILE A 121 -8.68 8.11 2.61
C ILE A 121 -10.13 7.69 2.37
N ARG A 122 -10.33 6.70 1.50
CA ARG A 122 -11.60 6.02 1.32
C ARG A 122 -11.46 4.59 1.81
N LEU A 123 -12.33 4.19 2.71
CA LEU A 123 -12.31 2.88 3.35
C LEU A 123 -13.48 2.04 2.84
N GLY A 124 -13.21 0.78 2.50
CA GLY A 124 -14.24 -0.23 2.31
C GLY A 124 -14.85 -0.66 3.65
N HIS A 125 -15.76 -1.62 3.59
CA HIS A 125 -16.29 -2.25 4.81
C HIS A 125 -15.17 -3.01 5.53
N THR A 126 -14.96 -2.74 6.82
CA THR A 126 -13.98 -3.46 7.64
C THR A 126 -14.61 -3.93 8.94
N VAL A 127 -14.42 -5.21 9.28
CA VAL A 127 -14.93 -5.78 10.55
C VAL A 127 -14.15 -5.20 11.73
N ASP A 128 -12.82 -5.26 11.67
CA ASP A 128 -11.92 -4.80 12.72
C ASP A 128 -10.89 -3.81 12.17
N GLN A 129 -11.08 -2.53 12.49
CA GLN A 129 -10.20 -1.45 12.03
C GLN A 129 -9.45 -0.78 13.19
N ARG A 130 -8.13 -0.64 13.03
CA ARG A 130 -7.25 0.15 13.90
C ARG A 130 -6.49 1.19 13.09
N LEU A 131 -6.65 2.45 13.47
CA LEU A 131 -5.97 3.58 12.84
C LEU A 131 -5.19 4.36 13.90
N GLY A 132 -3.88 4.42 13.75
CA GLY A 132 -2.99 5.34 14.46
C GLY A 132 -2.56 6.45 13.51
N LEU A 133 -2.85 7.70 13.88
CA LEU A 133 -2.45 8.88 13.11
C LEU A 133 -1.43 9.69 13.90
N GLY A 134 -0.36 10.10 13.23
CA GLY A 134 0.47 11.22 13.66
C GLY A 134 -0.23 12.57 13.43
N PRO A 135 0.50 13.68 13.60
CA PRO A 135 0.00 15.01 13.26
C PRO A 135 -0.42 15.06 11.79
N VAL A 136 -1.66 15.47 11.51
CA VAL A 136 -2.18 15.68 10.15
C VAL A 136 -2.57 17.15 10.02
N GLY A 137 -2.29 17.75 8.86
CA GLY A 137 -2.83 19.06 8.49
C GLY A 137 -4.33 18.92 8.18
N ASP A 138 -4.65 18.52 6.96
CA ASP A 138 -6.02 18.32 6.53
C ASP A 138 -6.38 16.83 6.39
N LEU A 139 -7.56 16.45 6.91
CA LEU A 139 -8.05 15.06 6.91
C LEU A 139 -9.43 14.98 6.26
N THR A 140 -9.52 14.19 5.19
CA THR A 140 -10.76 13.78 4.54
C THR A 140 -10.87 12.25 4.59
N MET A 141 -11.96 11.76 5.18
CA MET A 141 -12.25 10.33 5.26
C MET A 141 -13.62 10.04 4.66
N GLY A 142 -13.67 9.11 3.71
CA GLY A 142 -14.89 8.57 3.14
C GLY A 142 -15.06 7.10 3.53
N LEU A 143 -16.23 6.72 3.98
CA LEU A 143 -16.59 5.32 4.20
C LEU A 143 -17.41 4.82 3.01
N GLY A 144 -17.07 3.65 2.48
CA GLY A 144 -17.86 2.93 1.50
C GLY A 144 -19.21 2.52 2.09
N PRO A 145 -20.19 2.14 1.25
CA PRO A 145 -21.47 1.67 1.74
C PRO A 145 -21.27 0.46 2.67
N THR A 146 -21.82 0.54 3.87
CA THR A 146 -21.98 -0.60 4.78
C THR A 146 -23.05 -1.51 4.17
N GLU A 147 -22.68 -2.65 3.58
CA GLU A 147 -23.66 -3.67 3.24
C GLU A 147 -24.11 -4.34 4.55
N ASP A 148 -25.15 -3.76 5.17
CA ASP A 148 -25.96 -4.42 6.18
C ASP A 148 -26.64 -5.62 5.49
N GLN A 149 -26.15 -6.85 5.71
CA GLN A 149 -26.80 -8.09 5.28
C GLN A 149 -27.66 -8.68 6.40
#